data_AF-A0A960UVJ5-F1
#
_entry.id   AF-A0A960UVJ5-F1
#
_cell.length_a   1.000
_cell.length_b   1.000
_cell.length_c   1.000
_cell.angle_alpha   90.00
_cell.angle_beta   90.00
_cell.angle_gamma   90.00
#
_symmetry.space_group_name_H-M   'P 1'
#
loop_
_entity.id
_entity.type
_entity.pdbx_description
1 polymer ?
#
loop_
_entity_poly.entity_id
_entity_poly.type
_entity_poly.pdbx_seq_one_letter_code
_entity_poly.pdbx_strand_id
1 'polypeptide(L)'
;MAALASLLGLDDAYLPASQDRGALLQNLQQMQWDSSVSLSLLYLAIPATIGTVLLQVRFQKETSPARASLLYAMEPVFAGIFAFVILGQFLGWAESLGALLIVLGVIVSEAFSTKKQNDKETASQFHSAQKR
;
A
#
# COMPACT_ATOMS: atom_id res chain seq x y z
N MET A 1 -30.98 -1.90 2.57
CA MET A 1 -30.07 -0.88 2.00
C MET A 1 -30.47 0.54 2.42
N ALA A 2 -31.73 0.98 2.24
CA ALA A 2 -32.18 2.30 2.73
C ALA A 2 -31.94 2.51 4.25
N ALA A 3 -32.23 1.50 5.09
CA ALA A 3 -31.95 1.56 6.52
C ALA A 3 -30.44 1.63 6.87
N LEU A 4 -29.57 1.10 6.00
CA LEU A 4 -28.11 1.14 6.17
C LEU A 4 -27.54 2.51 5.81
N ALA A 5 -28.12 3.19 4.82
CA ALA A 5 -27.74 4.55 4.45
C ALA A 5 -28.04 5.55 5.58
N SER A 6 -29.20 5.39 6.22
CA SER A 6 -29.57 6.17 7.41
C SER A 6 -28.76 5.80 8.66
N LEU A 7 -28.37 4.54 8.81
CA LEU A 7 -27.47 4.10 9.90
C LEU A 7 -26.06 4.70 9.77
N LEU A 8 -25.58 4.90 8.54
CA LEU A 8 -24.27 5.47 8.23
C LEU A 8 -24.26 7.01 8.18
N GLY A 9 -25.39 7.68 8.47
CA GLY A 9 -25.49 9.14 8.55
C GLY A 9 -25.27 9.85 7.22
N LEU A 10 -25.53 9.17 6.10
CA LEU A 10 -25.30 9.69 4.74
C LEU A 10 -26.43 10.62 4.25
N ASP A 11 -27.37 10.99 5.11
CA ASP A 11 -28.66 11.54 4.71
C ASP A 11 -28.58 13.00 4.23
N ASP A 12 -27.74 13.84 4.86
CA ASP A 12 -27.77 15.30 4.63
C ASP A 12 -26.41 15.96 4.37
N ALA A 13 -25.27 15.35 4.77
CA ALA A 13 -23.98 16.06 4.78
C ALA A 13 -23.15 15.94 3.48
N TYR A 14 -23.43 14.98 2.61
CA TYR A 14 -22.58 14.65 1.45
C TYR A 14 -23.29 14.63 0.09
N LEU A 15 -24.60 14.89 0.03
CA LEU A 15 -25.37 14.84 -1.20
C LEU A 15 -25.64 16.25 -1.74
N PRO A 16 -25.03 16.66 -2.87
CA PRO A 16 -25.38 17.93 -3.51
C PRO A 16 -26.85 17.88 -3.92
N ALA A 17 -27.63 18.88 -3.50
CA ALA A 17 -29.08 18.98 -3.70
C ALA A 17 -29.55 19.01 -5.18
N SER A 18 -28.62 18.91 -6.13
CA SER A 18 -28.87 18.89 -7.58
C SER A 18 -29.05 17.49 -8.18
N GLN A 19 -28.76 16.40 -7.45
CA GLN A 19 -28.86 15.03 -7.98
C GLN A 19 -30.14 14.34 -7.45
N ASP A 20 -30.99 13.86 -8.37
CA ASP A 20 -32.23 13.15 -8.04
C ASP A 20 -31.96 11.97 -7.09
N ARG A 21 -32.37 12.12 -5.82
CA ARG A 21 -32.25 11.10 -4.77
C ARG A 21 -32.79 9.75 -5.22
N GLY A 22 -33.87 9.76 -6.02
CA GLY A 22 -34.47 8.56 -6.61
C GLY A 22 -33.51 7.78 -7.51
N ALA A 23 -32.71 8.46 -8.34
CA ALA A 23 -31.76 7.82 -9.25
C ALA A 23 -30.57 7.20 -8.49
N LEU A 24 -30.09 7.86 -7.43
CA LEU A 24 -29.01 7.33 -6.58
C LEU A 24 -29.46 6.09 -5.80
N LEU A 25 -30.64 6.15 -5.20
CA LEU A 25 -31.20 5.02 -4.47
C LEU A 25 -31.52 3.83 -5.41
N GLN A 26 -31.91 4.12 -6.66
CA GLN A 26 -32.15 3.10 -7.67
C GLN A 26 -30.85 2.41 -8.13
N ASN A 27 -29.75 3.15 -8.31
CA ASN A 27 -28.43 2.57 -8.58
C ASN A 27 -27.94 1.65 -7.44
N LEU A 28 -28.23 2.03 -6.18
CA LEU A 28 -27.90 1.20 -5.02
C LEU A 28 -28.76 -0.07 -4.90
N GLN A 29 -29.99 -0.05 -5.43
CA GLN A 29 -30.85 -1.23 -5.50
C GLN A 29 -30.45 -2.22 -6.61
N GLN A 30 -29.75 -1.77 -7.64
CA GLN A 30 -29.29 -2.63 -8.74
C GLN A 30 -28.05 -3.47 -8.40
N MET A 31 -27.46 -3.29 -7.21
CA MET A 31 -26.32 -4.09 -6.77
C MET A 31 -26.80 -5.51 -6.41
N GLN A 32 -26.71 -6.41 -7.39
CA GLN A 32 -27.05 -7.82 -7.20
C GLN A 32 -25.91 -8.53 -6.47
N TRP A 33 -26.21 -9.08 -5.30
CA TRP A 33 -25.28 -9.89 -4.52
C TRP A 33 -25.16 -11.27 -5.17
N ASP A 34 -24.36 -11.36 -6.22
CA ASP A 34 -24.03 -12.62 -6.85
C ASP A 34 -23.05 -13.44 -5.98
N SER A 35 -23.10 -14.76 -6.11
CA SER A 35 -22.18 -15.68 -5.42
C SER A 35 -20.71 -15.40 -5.78
N SER A 36 -20.46 -14.92 -6.99
CA SER A 36 -19.12 -14.55 -7.44
C SER A 36 -18.61 -13.30 -6.70
N VAL A 37 -19.49 -12.33 -6.44
CA VAL A 37 -19.15 -11.07 -5.75
C VAL A 37 -18.87 -11.33 -4.28
N SER A 38 -19.69 -12.14 -3.61
CA SER A 38 -19.47 -12.49 -2.20
C SER A 38 -18.19 -13.30 -2.01
N LEU A 39 -17.87 -14.22 -2.93
CA LEU A 39 -16.62 -14.97 -2.90
C LEU A 39 -15.40 -14.07 -3.16
N SER A 40 -15.50 -13.15 -4.12
CA SER A 40 -14.44 -12.16 -4.39
C SER A 40 -14.18 -11.25 -3.19
N LEU A 41 -15.24 -10.81 -2.50
CA LEU A 41 -15.14 -10.03 -1.27
C LEU A 41 -14.48 -10.82 -0.15
N LEU A 42 -14.86 -12.09 0.05
CA LEU A 42 -14.25 -12.95 1.06
C LEU A 42 -12.76 -13.18 0.77
N TYR A 43 -12.41 -13.40 -0.49
CA TYR A 43 -11.01 -13.53 -0.92
C TYR A 43 -10.21 -12.25 -0.68
N LEU A 44 -10.76 -11.09 -1.02
CA LEU A 44 -10.08 -9.82 -0.81
C LEU A 44 -9.94 -9.48 0.69
N ALA A 45 -10.98 -9.75 1.48
CA ALA A 45 -11.01 -9.40 2.89
C ALA A 45 -10.10 -10.33 3.72
N ILE A 46 -10.18 -11.64 3.51
CA ILE A 46 -9.53 -12.61 4.41
C ILE A 46 -8.06 -12.81 4.05
N PRO A 47 -7.69 -13.55 2.98
CA PRO A 47 -6.28 -13.80 2.71
C PRO A 47 -5.56 -12.54 2.21
N ALA A 48 -6.16 -11.75 1.33
CA ALA A 48 -5.45 -10.61 0.73
C ALA A 48 -5.29 -9.43 1.71
N THR A 49 -6.28 -9.15 2.56
CA THR A 49 -6.17 -8.05 3.54
C THR A 49 -5.72 -8.55 4.91
N ILE A 50 -6.56 -9.31 5.62
CA ILE A 50 -6.26 -9.73 7.00
C ILE A 50 -4.98 -10.56 7.05
N GLY A 51 -4.83 -11.53 6.15
CA GLY A 51 -3.65 -12.40 6.07
C GLY A 51 -2.37 -11.59 5.87
N THR A 52 -2.33 -10.74 4.85
CA THR A 52 -1.16 -9.92 4.51
C THR A 52 -0.81 -8.93 5.62
N VAL A 53 -1.80 -8.25 6.21
CA VAL A 53 -1.57 -7.29 7.30
C VAL A 53 -1.04 -8.00 8.56
N LEU A 54 -1.60 -9.15 8.92
CA LEU A 54 -1.10 -9.93 10.06
C LEU A 54 0.34 -10.39 9.83
N LEU A 55 0.65 -10.84 8.61
CA LEU A 55 2.00 -11.23 8.22
C LEU A 55 2.96 -10.03 8.30
N GLN A 56 2.54 -8.89 7.75
CA GLN A 56 3.29 -7.64 7.78
C GLN A 56 3.59 -7.23 9.21
N VAL A 57 2.60 -7.14 10.10
CA VAL A 57 2.81 -6.76 11.51
C VAL A 57 3.67 -7.79 12.24
N ARG A 58 3.51 -9.08 11.94
CA ARG A 58 4.29 -10.17 12.55
C ARG A 58 5.76 -10.10 12.18
N PHE A 59 6.12 -9.76 10.95
CA PHE A 59 7.51 -9.72 10.47
C PHE A 59 8.14 -8.33 10.53
N GLN A 60 7.34 -7.27 10.54
CA GLN A 60 7.82 -5.90 10.67
C GLN A 60 8.59 -5.70 11.99
N LYS A 61 8.17 -6.35 13.08
CA LYS A 61 8.90 -6.32 14.37
C LYS A 61 10.24 -7.06 14.36
N GLU A 62 10.45 -7.97 13.42
CA GLU A 62 11.72 -8.72 13.25
C GLU A 62 12.64 -8.05 12.21
N THR A 63 12.15 -7.04 11.51
CA THR A 63 12.86 -6.34 10.44
C THR A 63 13.29 -4.95 10.91
N SER A 64 14.47 -4.48 10.54
CA SER A 64 14.89 -3.12 10.89
C SER A 64 13.99 -2.07 10.20
N PRO A 65 13.74 -0.91 10.82
CA PRO A 65 12.89 0.13 10.23
C PRO A 65 13.32 0.53 8.82
N ALA A 66 14.63 0.60 8.56
CA ALA A 66 15.19 0.91 7.26
C ALA A 66 14.84 -0.16 6.19
N ARG A 67 14.97 -1.45 6.53
CA ARG A 67 14.63 -2.55 5.62
C ARG A 67 13.13 -2.61 5.35
N ALA A 68 12.30 -2.37 6.38
CA ALA A 68 10.85 -2.31 6.21
C ALA A 68 10.42 -1.13 5.32
N SER A 69 11.01 0.06 5.52
CA SER A 69 10.73 1.22 4.66
C SER A 69 11.16 1.00 3.21
N LEU A 70 12.29 0.30 3.01
CA LEU A 70 12.75 -0.08 1.68
C LEU A 70 11.75 -1.00 0.99
N LEU A 71 11.25 -2.01 1.72
CA LEU A 71 10.26 -2.95 1.20
C LEU A 71 8.97 -2.24 0.77
N TYR A 72 8.44 -1.31 1.58
CA TYR A 72 7.26 -0.53 1.21
C TYR A 72 7.51 0.38 0.01
N ALA A 73 8.71 0.95 -0.12
CA ALA A 73 9.07 1.72 -1.30
C ALA A 73 9.12 0.83 -2.57
N MET A 74 9.40 -0.47 -2.44
CA MET A 74 9.41 -1.41 -3.57
C MET A 74 8.03 -1.98 -3.93
N GLU A 75 7.03 -1.86 -3.07
CA GLU A 75 5.65 -2.31 -3.32
C GLU A 75 5.06 -1.84 -4.65
N PRO A 76 5.13 -0.54 -5.03
CA PRO A 76 4.68 -0.07 -6.35
C PRO A 76 5.47 -0.66 -7.53
N VAL A 77 6.75 -1.01 -7.35
CA VAL A 77 7.54 -1.67 -8.40
C VAL A 77 7.03 -3.08 -8.63
N PHE A 78 6.77 -3.85 -7.57
CA PHE A 78 6.15 -5.17 -7.69
C PHE A 78 4.74 -5.09 -8.25
N ALA A 79 3.94 -4.10 -7.83
CA ALA A 79 2.61 -3.87 -8.38
C ALA A 79 2.67 -3.63 -9.90
N GLY A 80 3.62 -2.81 -10.38
CA GLY A 80 3.85 -2.59 -11.81
C GLY A 80 4.26 -3.88 -12.56
N ILE A 81 5.16 -4.67 -11.98
CA ILE A 81 5.59 -5.95 -12.55
C ILE A 81 4.41 -6.93 -12.63
N PHE A 82 3.65 -7.10 -11.55
CA PHE A 82 2.50 -8.00 -11.54
C PHE A 82 1.37 -7.51 -12.44
N ALA A 83 1.13 -6.21 -12.53
CA ALA A 83 0.19 -5.63 -13.48
C ALA A 83 0.58 -5.98 -14.93
N PHE A 84 1.86 -5.83 -15.27
CA PHE A 84 2.35 -6.20 -16.59
C PHE A 84 2.23 -7.72 -16.84
N VAL A 85 2.65 -8.57 -15.90
CA VAL A 85 2.68 -10.03 -16.07
C VAL A 85 1.29 -10.66 -16.06
N ILE A 86 0.40 -10.21 -15.16
CA ILE A 86 -0.92 -10.82 -14.94
C ILE A 86 -1.98 -10.19 -15.84
N LEU A 87 -2.00 -8.86 -15.97
CA LEU A 87 -3.01 -8.14 -16.76
C LEU A 87 -2.56 -7.86 -18.19
N GLY A 88 -1.26 -7.99 -18.51
CA GLY A 88 -0.73 -7.68 -19.85
C GLY A 88 -0.75 -6.18 -20.20
N GLN A 89 -1.03 -5.32 -19.22
CA GLN A 89 -1.12 -3.88 -19.44
C GLN A 89 0.27 -3.24 -19.44
N PHE A 90 0.60 -2.54 -20.52
CA PHE A 90 1.83 -1.75 -20.61
C PHE A 90 1.68 -0.50 -19.76
N LEU A 91 2.66 -0.25 -18.89
CA LEU A 91 2.74 0.99 -18.14
C LEU A 91 2.93 2.14 -19.14
N GLY A 92 2.04 3.14 -19.07
CA GLY A 92 2.17 4.38 -19.79
C GLY A 92 3.45 5.13 -19.38
N TRP A 93 3.78 6.18 -20.14
CA TRP A 93 5.00 6.96 -19.92
C TRP A 93 5.11 7.53 -18.50
N ALA A 94 4.00 8.03 -17.96
CA ALA A 94 3.94 8.59 -16.61
C ALA A 94 4.18 7.52 -15.52
N GLU A 95 3.59 6.34 -15.68
CA GLU A 95 3.72 5.21 -14.74
C GLU A 95 5.14 4.65 -14.76
N SER A 96 5.73 4.55 -15.97
CA SER A 96 7.13 4.14 -16.15
C SER A 96 8.10 5.12 -15.51
N LEU A 97 7.85 6.42 -15.65
CA LEU A 97 8.67 7.46 -15.01
C LEU A 97 8.54 7.41 -13.48
N GLY A 98 7.33 7.20 -12.96
CA GLY A 98 7.09 7.01 -11.52
C GLY A 98 7.82 5.78 -10.98
N ALA A 99 7.74 4.65 -11.67
CA ALA A 99 8.45 3.42 -11.31
C ALA A 99 9.98 3.65 -11.29
N LEU A 100 10.52 4.34 -12.29
CA LEU A 100 11.95 4.69 -12.35
C LEU A 100 12.38 5.56 -11.17
N LEU A 101 11.61 6.60 -10.84
CA LEU A 101 11.87 7.50 -9.71
C LEU A 101 11.90 6.74 -8.38
N ILE A 102 10.99 5.80 -8.18
CA ILE A 102 10.91 4.97 -6.98
C ILE A 102 12.15 4.08 -6.85
N VAL A 103 12.53 3.39 -7.92
CA VAL A 103 13.75 2.55 -7.94
C VAL A 103 14.99 3.38 -7.64
N LEU A 104 15.13 4.56 -8.26
CA LEU A 104 16.24 5.46 -7.99
C LEU A 104 16.25 5.95 -6.54
N GLY A 105 15.10 6.33 -5.99
CA GLY A 105 14.98 6.74 -4.59
C GLY A 105 15.44 5.65 -3.61
N VAL A 106 15.10 4.40 -3.89
CA VAL A 106 15.55 3.24 -3.11
C VAL A 106 17.06 3.02 -3.21
N ILE A 107 17.63 3.04 -4.41
CA ILE A 107 19.09 2.87 -4.62
C ILE A 107 19.86 3.96 -3.86
N VAL A 108 19.39 5.21 -3.96
CA VAL A 108 19.98 6.34 -3.25
C VAL A 108 19.89 6.14 -1.73
N SER A 109 18.72 5.78 -1.20
CA SER A 109 18.50 5.56 0.24
C SER A 109 19.43 4.49 0.83
N GLU A 110 19.64 3.39 0.12
CA GLU A 110 20.56 2.32 0.54
C GLU A 110 22.01 2.80 0.52
N ALA A 111 22.46 3.47 -0.55
CA ALA A 111 23.82 3.99 -0.66
C ALA A 111 24.19 4.97 0.47
N PHE A 112 23.23 5.81 0.89
CA PHE A 112 23.43 6.73 2.01
C PHE A 112 23.38 6.03 3.38
N SER A 113 22.58 4.97 3.51
CA SER A 113 22.49 4.19 4.76
C SER A 113 23.77 3.41 5.06
N THR A 114 24.43 2.84 4.05
CA THR A 114 25.72 2.13 4.21
C THR A 114 26.83 3.06 4.71
N LYS A 115 26.87 4.32 4.22
CA LYS A 115 27.92 5.28 4.58
C LYS A 115 27.89 5.64 6.08
N LYS A 116 26.70 5.82 6.64
CA LYS A 116 26.51 6.23 8.03
C LYS A 116 26.86 5.14 9.04
N GLN A 117 26.80 3.87 8.63
CA GLN A 117 27.16 2.73 9.48
C GLN A 117 28.68 2.55 9.58
N ASN A 118 29.40 2.68 8.46
CA ASN A 118 30.87 2.62 8.42
C ASN A 118 31.55 3.74 9.25
N ASP A 119 31.00 4.95 9.23
CA ASP A 119 31.55 6.07 9.99
C ASP A 119 31.39 5.86 11.52
N LYS A 120 30.31 5.22 11.96
CA LYS A 120 30.07 4.91 13.38
C LYS A 120 30.97 3.79 13.91
N GLU A 121 31.18 2.73 13.12
CA GLU A 121 32.11 1.65 13.48
C GLU A 121 33.54 2.17 13.59
N THR A 122 33.95 3.00 12.63
CA THR A 122 35.29 3.62 12.61
C THR A 122 35.49 4.52 13.84
N ALA A 123 34.53 5.39 14.16
CA ALA A 123 34.59 6.25 15.35
C ALA A 123 34.60 5.47 16.67
N SER A 124 33.85 4.38 16.76
CA SER A 124 33.83 3.50 17.95
C SER A 124 35.15 2.75 18.14
N GLN A 125 35.76 2.27 17.05
CA GLN A 125 37.08 1.63 17.08
C GLN A 125 38.18 2.61 17.50
N PHE A 126 38.20 3.83 16.95
CA PHE A 126 39.14 4.88 17.36
C PHE A 126 38.98 5.24 18.84
N HIS A 127 37.76 5.33 19.36
CA HIS A 127 37.51 5.64 20.77
C HIS A 127 37.94 4.49 21.72
N SER A 128 37.82 3.23 21.29
CA SER A 128 38.31 2.06 22.04
C SER A 128 39.83 1.91 22.00
N ALA A 129 40.48 2.36 20.91
CA ALA A 129 41.93 2.35 20.77
C ALA A 129 42.62 3.47 21.58
N GLN A 130 41.95 4.62 21.77
CA GLN A 130 42.48 5.72 22.60
C GLN A 130 42.36 5.49 24.12
N LYS A 131 41.58 4.49 24.55
CA LYS A 131 41.30 4.21 25.97
C LYS A 131 42.20 3.11 26.57
N ARG A 132 43.20 2.63 25.82
CA ARG A 132 44.26 1.72 26.28
C ARG A 132 45.55 2.50 26.44
#